data_AF-A0A355DYK4-F1
#
_entry.id   AF-A0A355DYK4-F1
#
_cell.length_a   1.000
_cell.length_b   1.000
_cell.length_c   1.000
_cell.angle_alpha   90.00
_cell.angle_beta   90.00
_cell.angle_gamma   90.00
#
_symmetry.space_group_name_H-M   'P 1'
#
loop_
_entity.id
_entity.type
_entity.pdbx_description
1 polymer ?
#
loop_
_entity_poly.entity_id
_entity_poly.type
_entity_poly.pdbx_seq_one_letter_code
_entity_poly.pdbx_strand_id
1 'polypeptide(L)'
;MEEEGTHVEGGGFRIDRDIALAKLASFQLEDEDLLVPWIRLAVERGAHELRFDRRGADLEIRCDGSALPEDAVRDPFSKYLGSEERPPLVVYLAAGLLGLSRLGGCLRVESGDGRRTAAAGGRTAAEYGRREAAPRRGTLILVGGPDPRKLARALAGIAARRMWCPTRVLVEGRPLPAKDGDWVSWREEGREFRMRPAPDPWGDASSLRLWIHGAAAQTLACDTPWAPIAAEVRDDALVLDASLSRAVEGNQTQALLKILRTRVRELVYKEAVAQSAAAPRLMSWRKAPGMHAAWAGKPFDVGALRGLLRWAAGVAPPPQEDYESLRRAAARVRWLRACVRGRLNSYEGDSRDKTRRALWKAPLFMNSGDGWLSMLSLQAIRRQHKALVMTAVPGRSAHISMKGPAGSERKRYIPTSQCVLTLAPHDAEDLERLFPGEVRTPE
;
A
#
# COMPACT_ATOMS: atom_id res chain seq x y z
N MET A 1 49.22 16.49 -25.69
CA MET A 1 49.31 15.14 -25.09
C MET A 1 48.11 14.39 -25.57
N GLU A 2 48.27 13.72 -26.69
CA GLU A 2 47.27 12.88 -27.33
C GLU A 2 47.32 11.51 -26.64
N GLU A 3 46.21 11.09 -26.04
CA GLU A 3 46.07 9.71 -25.56
C GLU A 3 45.78 8.83 -26.78
N GLU A 4 46.79 8.10 -27.22
CA GLU A 4 46.72 7.07 -28.25
C GLU A 4 45.75 5.97 -27.81
N GLY A 5 44.54 5.99 -28.38
CA GLY A 5 43.57 4.92 -28.22
C GLY A 5 44.08 3.64 -28.88
N THR A 6 44.51 2.67 -28.08
CA THR A 6 44.95 1.36 -28.57
C THR A 6 43.77 0.58 -29.14
N HIS A 7 43.77 0.38 -30.45
CA HIS A 7 42.79 -0.46 -31.15
C HIS A 7 43.15 -1.94 -30.91
N VAL A 8 42.28 -2.68 -30.22
CA VAL A 8 42.49 -4.12 -30.00
C VAL A 8 41.60 -4.90 -30.97
N GLU A 9 42.21 -5.42 -32.03
CA GLU A 9 41.58 -6.33 -32.99
C GLU A 9 41.17 -7.65 -32.29
N GLY A 10 39.93 -8.09 -32.50
CA GLY A 10 39.49 -9.47 -32.22
C GLY A 10 39.58 -9.95 -30.77
N GLY A 11 39.25 -9.12 -29.78
CA GLY A 11 39.33 -9.48 -28.36
C GLY A 11 38.02 -10.03 -27.78
N GLY A 12 37.99 -11.30 -27.39
CA GLY A 12 36.99 -11.80 -26.46
C GLY A 12 37.10 -11.03 -25.14
N PHE A 13 36.05 -10.31 -24.74
CA PHE A 13 36.01 -9.58 -23.47
C PHE A 13 36.03 -10.57 -22.31
N ARG A 14 37.20 -10.81 -21.72
CA ARG A 14 37.32 -11.55 -20.46
C ARG A 14 36.91 -10.62 -19.33
N ILE A 15 35.66 -10.73 -18.89
CA ILE A 15 35.15 -9.99 -17.74
C ILE A 15 35.84 -10.54 -16.49
N ASP A 16 36.58 -9.69 -15.78
CA ASP A 16 37.07 -10.00 -14.44
C ASP A 16 35.86 -10.18 -13.51
N ARG A 17 35.67 -11.42 -13.06
CA ARG A 17 34.51 -11.84 -12.27
C ARG A 17 34.45 -11.08 -10.95
N ASP A 18 35.58 -10.79 -10.31
CA ASP A 18 35.62 -10.12 -9.02
C ASP A 18 35.26 -8.64 -9.18
N ILE A 19 35.78 -7.99 -10.23
CA ILE A 19 35.42 -6.59 -10.56
C ILE A 19 33.95 -6.49 -10.96
N ALA A 20 33.42 -7.44 -11.73
CA ALA A 20 32.02 -7.47 -12.13
C ALA A 20 31.09 -7.66 -10.93
N LEU A 21 31.41 -8.57 -10.01
CA LEU A 21 30.65 -8.79 -8.77
C LEU A 21 30.74 -7.58 -7.84
N ALA A 22 31.89 -6.92 -7.73
CA ALA A 22 32.05 -5.69 -6.96
C ALA A 22 31.17 -4.55 -7.52
N LYS A 23 31.16 -4.38 -8.85
CA LYS A 23 30.28 -3.40 -9.52
C LYS A 23 28.81 -3.75 -9.31
N LEU A 24 28.40 -5.00 -9.55
CA LEU A 24 27.01 -5.43 -9.36
C LEU A 24 26.53 -5.21 -7.92
N ALA A 25 27.36 -5.56 -6.92
CA ALA A 25 27.06 -5.30 -5.52
C ALA A 25 26.80 -3.81 -5.25
N SER A 26 27.59 -2.92 -5.84
CA SER A 26 27.46 -1.46 -5.63
C SER A 26 26.19 -0.86 -6.25
N PHE A 27 25.64 -1.45 -7.33
CA PHE A 27 24.54 -0.85 -8.09
C PHE A 27 23.14 -1.40 -7.79
N GLN A 28 23.02 -2.58 -7.17
CA GLN A 28 21.75 -3.32 -7.26
C GLN A 28 20.73 -3.06 -6.14
N LEU A 29 21.15 -2.71 -4.91
CA LEU A 29 20.21 -2.61 -3.77
C LEU A 29 20.57 -1.46 -2.83
N GLU A 30 19.55 -0.81 -2.26
CA GLU A 30 19.73 0.05 -1.09
C GLU A 30 20.03 -0.81 0.15
N ASP A 31 20.67 -0.23 1.17
CA ASP A 31 21.06 -1.00 2.38
C ASP A 31 19.84 -1.62 3.11
N GLU A 32 18.65 -1.05 2.94
CA GLU A 32 17.39 -1.54 3.52
C GLU A 32 16.81 -2.76 2.77
N ASP A 33 17.31 -3.03 1.56
CA ASP A 33 16.75 -4.01 0.62
C ASP A 33 17.64 -5.25 0.47
N LEU A 34 18.80 -5.27 1.14
CA LEU A 34 19.80 -6.35 1.09
C LEU A 34 19.23 -7.74 1.43
N LEU A 35 18.17 -7.78 2.24
CA LEU A 35 17.56 -9.01 2.71
C LEU A 35 16.32 -9.45 1.88
N VAL A 36 15.81 -8.59 0.99
CA VAL A 36 14.62 -8.89 0.16
C VAL A 36 14.81 -10.11 -0.75
N PRO A 37 15.96 -10.33 -1.40
CA PRO A 37 16.17 -11.52 -2.23
C PRO A 37 15.96 -12.84 -1.47
N TRP A 38 16.24 -12.88 -0.16
CA TRP A 38 16.03 -14.08 0.66
C TRP A 38 14.56 -14.40 0.89
N ILE A 39 13.68 -13.38 0.95
CA ILE A 39 12.23 -13.59 0.99
C ILE A 39 11.76 -14.22 -0.32
N ARG A 40 12.21 -13.66 -1.46
CA ARG A 40 11.86 -14.17 -2.80
C ARG A 40 12.33 -15.61 -2.97
N LEU A 41 13.57 -15.89 -2.56
CA LEU A 41 14.13 -17.23 -2.57
C LEU A 41 13.33 -18.20 -1.70
N ALA A 42 12.95 -17.80 -0.48
CA ALA A 42 12.16 -18.64 0.41
C ALA A 42 10.81 -19.02 -0.22
N VAL A 43 10.10 -18.05 -0.82
CA VAL A 43 8.84 -18.32 -1.53
C VAL A 43 9.05 -19.26 -2.72
N GLU A 44 10.08 -19.01 -3.53
CA GLU A 44 10.43 -19.85 -4.69
C GLU A 44 10.79 -21.29 -4.28
N ARG A 45 11.38 -21.48 -3.10
CA ARG A 45 11.67 -22.81 -2.54
C ARG A 45 10.48 -23.45 -1.84
N GLY A 46 9.32 -22.79 -1.79
CA GLY A 46 8.12 -23.27 -1.12
C GLY A 46 8.26 -23.31 0.41
N ALA A 47 9.05 -22.40 0.99
CA ALA A 47 9.26 -22.33 2.43
C ALA A 47 7.97 -21.92 3.16
N HIS A 48 7.72 -22.57 4.30
CA HIS A 48 6.68 -22.16 5.23
C HIS A 48 7.17 -21.04 6.15
N GLU A 49 8.46 -21.04 6.48
CA GLU A 49 9.07 -20.11 7.41
C GLU A 49 10.47 -19.65 6.97
N LEU A 50 10.73 -18.35 7.14
CA LEU A 50 12.03 -17.71 6.96
C LEU A 50 12.35 -16.87 8.21
N ARG A 51 13.53 -17.07 8.78
CA ARG A 51 14.00 -16.38 9.99
C ARG A 51 15.24 -15.57 9.69
N PHE A 52 15.30 -14.37 10.24
CA PHE A 52 16.48 -13.51 10.33
C PHE A 52 16.79 -13.25 11.80
N ASP A 53 17.78 -13.93 12.36
CA ASP A 53 18.10 -13.88 13.78
C ASP A 53 19.53 -13.41 14.02
N ARG A 54 19.74 -12.55 15.02
CA ARG A 54 21.09 -12.23 15.51
C ARG A 54 21.55 -13.30 16.50
N ARG A 55 22.78 -13.80 16.30
CA ARG A 55 23.45 -14.74 17.20
C ARG A 55 24.78 -14.14 17.65
N GLY A 56 24.74 -13.39 18.75
CA GLY A 56 25.89 -12.58 19.16
C GLY A 56 26.15 -11.46 18.13
N ALA A 57 27.34 -11.46 17.53
CA ALA A 57 27.71 -10.51 16.49
C ALA A 57 27.27 -10.92 15.07
N ASP A 58 26.73 -12.13 14.90
CA ASP A 58 26.47 -12.71 13.59
C ASP A 58 25.00 -12.62 13.19
N LEU A 59 24.75 -12.64 11.88
CA LEU A 59 23.41 -12.83 11.31
C LEU A 59 23.24 -14.30 10.91
N GLU A 60 22.15 -14.91 11.37
CA GLU A 60 21.67 -16.21 10.94
C GLU A 60 20.39 -16.04 10.11
N ILE A 61 20.38 -16.61 8.90
CA ILE A 61 19.20 -16.68 8.05
C ILE A 61 18.82 -18.15 7.88
N ARG A 62 17.62 -18.53 8.30
CA ARG A 62 17.15 -19.92 8.26
C ARG A 62 15.86 -20.02 7.45
N CYS A 63 15.82 -20.93 6.48
CA CYS A 63 14.69 -21.15 5.60
C CYS A 63 14.36 -22.65 5.57
N ASP A 64 13.10 -23.01 5.78
CA ASP A 64 12.63 -24.41 5.81
C ASP A 64 12.11 -24.92 4.44
N GLY A 65 12.36 -24.15 3.38
CA GLY A 65 12.04 -24.54 2.02
C GLY A 65 12.95 -25.65 1.48
N SER A 66 12.63 -26.12 0.27
CA SER A 66 13.42 -27.14 -0.42
C SER A 66 14.91 -26.76 -0.56
N ALA A 67 15.81 -27.73 -0.38
CA ALA A 67 17.26 -27.52 -0.39
C ALA A 67 17.76 -26.96 -1.73
N LEU A 68 18.69 -26.01 -1.70
CA LEU A 68 19.28 -25.40 -2.89
C LEU A 68 20.00 -26.44 -3.75
N PRO A 69 19.91 -26.35 -5.09
CA PRO A 69 20.68 -27.18 -6.00
C PRO A 69 22.18 -27.10 -5.71
N GLU A 70 22.90 -28.21 -5.85
CA GLU A 70 24.33 -28.29 -5.51
C GLU A 70 25.18 -27.37 -6.37
N ASP A 71 24.88 -27.30 -7.66
CA ASP A 71 25.54 -26.41 -8.62
C ASP A 71 25.34 -24.94 -8.24
N ALA A 72 24.14 -24.57 -7.78
CA ALA A 72 23.83 -23.22 -7.32
C ALA A 72 24.55 -22.85 -6.01
N VAL A 73 24.79 -23.82 -5.10
CA VAL A 73 25.57 -23.57 -3.87
C VAL A 73 27.07 -23.46 -4.18
N ARG A 74 27.59 -24.33 -5.06
CA ARG A 74 29.00 -24.38 -5.41
C ARG A 74 29.44 -23.15 -6.22
N ASP A 75 28.63 -22.71 -7.17
CA ASP A 75 28.89 -21.52 -7.96
C ASP A 75 27.59 -20.70 -8.17
N PRO A 76 27.20 -19.88 -7.18
CA PRO A 76 25.96 -19.11 -7.22
C PRO A 76 25.94 -18.04 -8.32
N PHE A 77 27.11 -17.66 -8.87
CA PHE A 77 27.21 -16.55 -9.83
C PHE A 77 27.37 -17.02 -11.29
N SER A 78 27.73 -18.29 -11.52
CA SER A 78 27.92 -18.87 -12.86
C SER A 78 26.76 -18.57 -13.82
N LYS A 79 25.52 -18.91 -13.41
CA LYS A 79 24.30 -18.66 -14.21
C LYS A 79 23.79 -17.22 -14.11
N TYR A 80 24.32 -16.43 -13.18
CA TYR A 80 23.96 -15.02 -13.08
C TYR A 80 24.67 -14.19 -14.17
N LEU A 81 25.94 -14.51 -14.44
CA LEU A 81 26.79 -13.77 -15.38
C LEU A 81 26.82 -14.38 -16.79
N GLY A 82 26.61 -15.69 -16.93
CA GLY A 82 26.98 -16.41 -18.15
C GLY A 82 25.85 -17.00 -19.01
N SER A 83 24.58 -16.99 -18.57
CA SER A 83 23.48 -17.63 -19.31
C SER A 83 22.41 -16.64 -19.78
N GLU A 84 21.85 -16.91 -20.97
CA GLU A 84 20.66 -16.23 -21.51
C GLU A 84 19.43 -16.54 -20.65
N GLU A 85 19.30 -17.80 -20.19
CA GLU A 85 18.29 -18.18 -19.20
C GLU A 85 18.78 -17.89 -17.79
N ARG A 86 18.00 -17.11 -17.03
CA ARG A 86 18.29 -16.77 -15.64
C ARG A 86 17.16 -17.24 -14.74
N PRO A 87 17.21 -18.50 -14.24
CA PRO A 87 16.17 -19.01 -13.36
C PRO A 87 16.01 -18.13 -12.12
N PRO A 88 14.77 -17.76 -11.69
CA PRO A 88 14.52 -16.87 -10.57
C PRO A 88 15.29 -17.27 -9.30
N LEU A 89 15.32 -18.55 -8.98
CA LEU A 89 16.06 -19.12 -7.85
C LEU A 89 17.54 -18.68 -7.84
N VAL A 90 18.23 -18.79 -8.96
CA VAL A 90 19.68 -18.50 -9.03
C VAL A 90 19.92 -17.00 -8.96
N VAL A 91 19.03 -16.23 -9.60
CA VAL A 91 19.03 -14.77 -9.54
C VAL A 91 18.87 -14.27 -8.11
N TYR A 92 17.90 -14.80 -7.35
CA TYR A 92 17.67 -14.41 -5.96
C TYR A 92 18.78 -14.86 -5.02
N LEU A 93 19.33 -16.07 -5.22
CA LEU A 93 20.48 -16.53 -4.46
C LEU A 93 21.70 -15.64 -4.68
N ALA A 94 22.07 -15.40 -5.94
CA ALA A 94 23.21 -14.55 -6.29
C ALA A 94 23.06 -13.14 -5.72
N ALA A 95 21.91 -12.50 -5.94
CA ALA A 95 21.65 -11.17 -5.43
C ALA A 95 21.60 -11.12 -3.90
N GLY A 96 21.04 -12.14 -3.25
CA GLY A 96 21.04 -12.27 -1.80
C GLY A 96 22.46 -12.35 -1.24
N LEU A 97 23.34 -13.14 -1.87
CA LEU A 97 24.74 -13.26 -1.45
C LEU A 97 25.53 -11.96 -1.68
N LEU A 98 25.31 -11.26 -2.80
CA LEU A 98 25.88 -9.93 -3.03
C LEU A 98 25.36 -8.90 -2.02
N GLY A 99 24.08 -8.98 -1.66
CA GLY A 99 23.49 -8.14 -0.63
C GLY A 99 24.14 -8.38 0.74
N LEU A 100 24.34 -9.64 1.13
CA LEU A 100 24.97 -9.97 2.39
C LEU A 100 26.47 -9.61 2.42
N SER A 101 27.20 -9.71 1.30
CA SER A 101 28.62 -9.34 1.29
C SER A 101 28.84 -7.85 1.59
N ARG A 102 27.85 -6.99 1.30
CA ARG A 102 27.87 -5.56 1.64
C ARG A 102 27.72 -5.27 3.12
N LEU A 103 27.16 -6.21 3.89
CA LEU A 103 27.17 -6.13 5.35
C LEU A 103 28.61 -6.26 5.88
N GLY A 104 29.55 -6.80 5.09
CA GLY A 104 30.89 -7.14 5.53
C GLY A 104 30.93 -8.49 6.24
N GLY A 105 32.14 -8.88 6.65
CA GLY A 105 32.37 -10.15 7.31
C GLY A 105 32.51 -11.33 6.33
N CYS A 106 32.21 -12.52 6.83
CA CYS A 106 32.40 -13.78 6.12
C CYS A 106 31.06 -14.50 5.93
N LEU A 107 30.84 -15.12 4.77
CA LEU A 107 29.56 -15.75 4.40
C LEU A 107 29.65 -17.27 4.38
N ARG A 108 28.87 -17.89 5.27
CA ARG A 108 28.40 -19.28 5.39
C ARG A 108 27.18 -19.63 4.55
N VAL A 109 27.17 -20.56 3.59
CA VAL A 109 25.91 -21.14 3.09
C VAL A 109 25.91 -22.65 3.27
N GLU A 110 24.87 -23.17 3.91
CA GLU A 110 24.57 -24.60 4.04
C GLU A 110 23.17 -24.90 3.52
N SER A 111 23.01 -25.98 2.77
CA SER A 111 21.68 -26.40 2.31
C SER A 111 21.54 -27.91 2.20
N GLY A 112 20.36 -28.44 2.58
CA GLY A 112 20.08 -29.88 2.61
C GLY A 112 20.68 -30.57 3.85
N ASP A 113 21.29 -31.72 3.66
CA ASP A 113 21.88 -32.55 4.72
C ASP A 113 23.24 -32.04 5.25
N GLY A 114 23.55 -30.76 5.04
CA GLY A 114 24.81 -30.13 5.44
C GLY A 114 26.00 -30.46 4.55
N ARG A 115 25.84 -31.28 3.49
CA ARG A 115 26.93 -31.62 2.56
C ARG A 115 27.29 -30.51 1.57
N ARG A 116 26.40 -29.53 1.40
CA ARG A 116 26.59 -28.41 0.46
C ARG A 116 27.01 -27.18 1.26
N THR A 117 28.31 -26.94 1.36
CA THR A 117 28.88 -25.78 2.06
C THR A 117 29.63 -24.89 1.09
N ALA A 118 29.35 -23.58 1.10
CA ALA A 118 30.17 -22.56 0.47
C ALA A 118 30.58 -21.52 1.50
N ALA A 119 31.84 -21.06 1.45
CA ALA A 119 32.38 -20.03 2.32
C ALA A 119 33.06 -18.92 1.50
N ALA A 120 32.79 -17.67 1.84
CA ALA A 120 33.47 -16.51 1.25
C ALA A 120 33.98 -15.56 2.35
N GLY A 121 35.16 -14.97 2.18
CA GLY A 121 35.69 -13.91 3.08
C GLY A 121 36.86 -14.30 4.01
N GLY A 122 37.84 -15.08 3.54
CA GLY A 122 39.16 -15.24 4.18
C GLY A 122 39.22 -16.08 5.47
N ARG A 123 38.10 -16.28 6.18
CA ARG A 123 37.99 -17.18 7.32
C ARG A 123 37.66 -18.61 6.88
N THR A 124 38.37 -19.60 7.42
CA THR A 124 38.10 -21.00 7.10
C THR A 124 36.79 -21.47 7.74
N ALA A 125 36.13 -22.47 7.15
CA ALA A 125 34.89 -23.05 7.71
C ALA A 125 35.05 -23.56 9.17
N ALA A 126 36.30 -23.88 9.58
CA ALA A 126 36.66 -24.28 10.93
C ALA A 126 36.54 -23.14 11.96
N GLU A 127 36.70 -21.87 11.54
CA GLU A 127 36.68 -20.69 12.44
C GLU A 127 35.25 -20.28 12.86
N TYR A 128 34.22 -20.81 12.21
CA TYR A 128 32.82 -20.51 12.54
C TYR A 128 32.28 -21.26 13.77
N GLY A 129 33.10 -22.12 14.38
CA GLY A 129 32.68 -23.01 15.46
C GLY A 129 31.68 -24.08 14.98
N ARG A 130 31.53 -25.16 15.76
CA ARG A 130 30.46 -26.15 15.54
C ARG A 130 29.13 -25.48 15.84
N ARG A 131 28.45 -24.98 14.80
CA ARG A 131 27.06 -24.54 14.87
C ARG A 131 26.12 -25.68 14.49
N GLU A 132 24.87 -25.54 14.93
CA GLU A 132 23.78 -26.47 14.62
C GLU A 132 23.70 -26.64 13.10
N ALA A 133 23.78 -27.89 12.62
CA ALA A 133 23.74 -28.17 11.18
C ALA A 133 22.41 -27.70 10.59
N ALA A 134 22.42 -27.29 9.32
CA ALA A 134 21.19 -26.98 8.60
C ALA A 134 20.15 -28.12 8.78
N PRO A 135 18.84 -27.79 8.90
CA PRO A 135 17.81 -28.82 8.91
C PRO A 135 17.93 -29.66 7.62
N ARG A 136 17.74 -30.98 7.72
CA ARG A 136 17.84 -31.93 6.57
C ARG A 136 17.08 -31.49 5.30
N ARG A 137 16.07 -30.62 5.45
CA ARG A 137 15.24 -30.04 4.37
C ARG A 137 15.17 -28.51 4.46
N GLY A 138 16.31 -27.83 4.50
CA GLY A 138 16.34 -26.37 4.59
C GLY A 138 17.61 -25.73 4.07
N THR A 139 17.71 -24.42 4.26
CA THR A 139 18.90 -23.60 3.99
C THR A 139 19.24 -22.77 5.22
N LEU A 140 20.52 -22.75 5.57
CA LEU A 140 21.10 -21.95 6.64
C LEU A 140 22.19 -21.05 6.02
N ILE A 141 22.07 -19.75 6.21
CA ILE A 141 23.11 -18.78 5.86
C ILE A 141 23.61 -18.11 7.13
N LEU A 142 24.92 -18.01 7.25
CA LEU A 142 25.60 -17.39 8.38
C LEU A 142 26.47 -16.24 7.87
N VAL A 143 26.25 -15.03 8.37
CA VAL A 143 27.14 -13.89 8.15
C VAL A 143 27.91 -13.65 9.44
N GLY A 144 29.20 -13.99 9.41
CA GLY A 144 30.12 -13.88 10.54
C GLY A 144 30.80 -12.52 10.60
N GLY A 145 30.62 -11.78 11.70
CA GLY A 145 31.19 -10.45 11.90
C GLY A 145 30.75 -9.37 10.88
N PRO A 146 29.45 -9.24 10.53
CA PRO A 146 28.97 -8.11 9.75
C PRO A 146 29.15 -6.77 10.48
N ASP A 147 29.18 -5.67 9.71
CA ASP A 147 29.09 -4.32 10.23
C ASP A 147 27.77 -4.17 11.01
N PRO A 148 27.83 -3.84 12.32
CA PRO A 148 26.65 -3.83 13.18
C PRO A 148 25.64 -2.74 12.80
N ARG A 149 26.09 -1.61 12.23
CA ARG A 149 25.21 -0.52 11.82
C ARG A 149 24.45 -0.90 10.55
N LYS A 150 25.13 -1.49 9.57
CA LYS A 150 24.48 -1.98 8.35
C LYS A 150 23.50 -3.10 8.65
N LEU A 151 23.88 -4.07 9.48
CA LEU A 151 23.01 -5.15 9.90
C LEU A 151 21.74 -4.62 10.60
N ALA A 152 21.90 -3.69 11.54
CA ALA A 152 20.76 -3.09 12.24
C ALA A 152 19.80 -2.39 11.27
N ARG A 153 20.32 -1.64 10.29
CA ARG A 153 19.50 -1.00 9.23
C ARG A 153 18.77 -2.02 8.37
N ALA A 154 19.45 -3.07 7.90
CA ALA A 154 18.84 -4.10 7.07
C ALA A 154 17.70 -4.85 7.79
N LEU A 155 17.92 -5.21 9.07
CA LEU A 155 16.89 -5.85 9.89
C LEU A 155 15.72 -4.91 10.19
N ALA A 156 15.99 -3.64 10.50
CA ALA A 156 14.95 -2.64 10.71
C ALA A 156 14.12 -2.39 9.44
N GLY A 157 14.79 -2.33 8.28
CA GLY A 157 14.16 -2.21 6.97
C GLY A 157 13.18 -3.35 6.69
N ILE A 158 13.58 -4.60 6.90
CA ILE A 158 12.66 -5.75 6.79
C ILE A 158 11.56 -5.71 7.86
N ALA A 159 11.88 -5.41 9.11
CA ALA A 159 10.90 -5.38 10.19
C ALA A 159 9.78 -4.35 9.96
N ALA A 160 10.11 -3.23 9.32
CA ALA A 160 9.15 -2.18 8.97
C ALA A 160 8.31 -2.51 7.73
N ARG A 161 8.74 -3.49 6.90
CA ARG A 161 8.01 -3.87 5.70
C ARG A 161 6.72 -4.60 6.07
N ARG A 162 5.63 -4.12 5.49
CA ARG A 162 4.41 -4.92 5.37
C ARG A 162 4.64 -5.97 4.31
N MET A 163 4.10 -7.18 4.50
CA MET A 163 4.28 -8.26 3.55
C MET A 163 2.96 -8.84 3.04
N TRP A 164 2.99 -9.31 1.80
CA TRP A 164 1.97 -10.17 1.23
C TRP A 164 2.64 -11.42 0.69
N CYS A 165 3.07 -12.27 1.63
CA CYS A 165 3.92 -13.42 1.38
C CYS A 165 3.22 -14.68 1.92
N PRO A 166 3.28 -15.82 1.19
CA PRO A 166 2.82 -17.09 1.73
C PRO A 166 3.75 -17.66 2.82
N THR A 167 5.01 -17.23 2.84
CA THR A 167 6.02 -17.64 3.83
C THR A 167 5.93 -16.75 5.08
N ARG A 168 5.90 -17.37 6.25
CA ARG A 168 5.98 -16.66 7.54
C ARG A 168 7.41 -16.15 7.73
N VAL A 169 7.57 -14.82 7.75
CA VAL A 169 8.88 -14.21 7.98
C VAL A 169 9.00 -13.72 9.40
N LEU A 170 10.09 -14.11 10.07
CA LEU A 170 10.43 -13.69 11.42
C LEU A 170 11.73 -12.89 11.41
N VAL A 171 11.73 -11.78 12.13
CA VAL A 171 12.92 -10.97 12.41
C VAL A 171 13.12 -10.97 13.91
N GLU A 172 14.21 -11.58 14.37
CA GLU A 172 14.53 -11.73 15.79
C GLU A 172 13.40 -12.41 16.58
N GLY A 173 12.89 -13.52 16.05
CA GLY A 173 11.76 -14.26 16.60
C GLY A 173 10.40 -13.55 16.52
N ARG A 174 10.31 -12.32 15.99
CA ARG A 174 9.03 -11.60 15.84
C ARG A 174 8.50 -11.77 14.42
N PRO A 175 7.26 -12.24 14.23
CA PRO A 175 6.67 -12.30 12.90
C PRO A 175 6.49 -10.89 12.35
N LEU A 176 6.73 -10.71 11.05
CA LEU A 176 6.40 -9.47 10.37
C LEU A 176 4.90 -9.17 10.46
N PRO A 177 4.51 -7.89 10.55
CA PRO A 177 3.12 -7.53 10.68
C PRO A 177 2.32 -8.02 9.47
N ALA A 178 1.34 -8.89 9.73
CA ALA A 178 0.34 -9.25 8.74
C ALA A 178 -0.39 -7.99 8.29
N LYS A 179 -0.71 -7.91 6.99
CA LYS A 179 -1.45 -6.78 6.48
C LYS A 179 -2.94 -6.99 6.70
N ASP A 180 -3.41 -6.62 7.87
CA ASP A 180 -4.83 -6.59 8.17
C ASP A 180 -5.45 -5.29 7.65
N GLY A 181 -6.63 -5.40 7.07
CA GLY A 181 -7.41 -4.27 6.59
C GLY A 181 -8.54 -4.70 5.67
N ASP A 182 -9.45 -3.77 5.41
CA ASP A 182 -10.63 -3.96 4.58
C ASP A 182 -10.25 -3.99 3.10
N TRP A 183 -9.72 -5.12 2.68
CA TRP A 183 -9.37 -5.39 1.30
C TRP A 183 -10.47 -6.21 0.64
N VAL A 184 -10.92 -5.77 -0.53
CA VAL A 184 -11.70 -6.63 -1.42
C VAL A 184 -10.70 -7.44 -2.24
N SER A 185 -10.60 -8.73 -1.93
CA SER A 185 -9.69 -9.65 -2.61
C SER A 185 -10.42 -10.49 -3.65
N TRP A 186 -9.74 -10.79 -4.77
CA TRP A 186 -10.24 -11.71 -5.79
C TRP A 186 -9.08 -12.38 -6.52
N ARG A 187 -9.38 -13.42 -7.29
CA ARG A 187 -8.43 -14.07 -8.20
C ARG A 187 -8.90 -13.94 -9.64
N GLU A 188 -7.98 -13.64 -10.53
CA GLU A 188 -8.25 -13.48 -11.96
C GLU A 188 -6.98 -13.82 -12.74
N GLU A 189 -7.11 -14.69 -13.75
CA GLU A 189 -5.97 -15.15 -14.57
C GLU A 189 -4.80 -15.72 -13.75
N GLY A 190 -5.09 -16.47 -12.67
CA GLY A 190 -4.07 -17.07 -11.79
C GLY A 190 -3.39 -16.09 -10.82
N ARG A 191 -3.73 -14.81 -10.88
CA ARG A 191 -3.16 -13.75 -10.03
C ARG A 191 -4.08 -13.46 -8.86
N GLU A 192 -3.50 -13.03 -7.75
CA GLU A 192 -4.26 -12.59 -6.58
C GLU A 192 -4.27 -11.07 -6.52
N PHE A 193 -5.45 -10.49 -6.55
CA PHE A 193 -5.64 -9.04 -6.46
C PHE A 193 -6.30 -8.70 -5.15
N ARG A 194 -5.98 -7.51 -4.65
CA ARG A 194 -6.75 -6.87 -3.60
C ARG A 194 -6.83 -5.38 -3.82
N MET A 195 -7.98 -4.79 -3.49
CA MET A 195 -8.22 -3.37 -3.69
C MET A 195 -9.04 -2.80 -2.55
N ARG A 196 -8.83 -1.52 -2.26
CA ARG A 196 -9.63 -0.74 -1.31
C ARG A 196 -9.72 0.73 -1.77
N PRO A 197 -10.66 1.50 -1.21
CA PRO A 197 -10.66 2.95 -1.32
C PRO A 197 -9.29 3.57 -1.01
N ALA A 198 -8.88 4.59 -1.77
CA ALA A 198 -7.68 5.36 -1.43
C ALA A 198 -7.85 6.04 -0.05
N PRO A 199 -6.80 6.09 0.80
CA PRO A 199 -6.87 6.74 2.11
C PRO A 199 -7.26 8.21 2.06
N ASP A 200 -6.73 8.96 1.08
CA ASP A 200 -7.15 10.33 0.82
C ASP A 200 -7.65 10.50 -0.63
N PRO A 201 -8.98 10.42 -0.87
CA PRO A 201 -9.53 10.44 -2.22
C PRO A 201 -9.45 11.81 -2.93
N TRP A 202 -9.00 12.86 -2.24
CA TRP A 202 -8.88 14.19 -2.81
C TRP A 202 -7.43 14.54 -3.19
N GLY A 203 -6.43 13.94 -2.52
CA GLY A 203 -5.02 14.16 -2.77
C GLY A 203 -4.27 12.97 -3.41
N ASP A 204 -4.75 11.74 -3.18
CA ASP A 204 -4.05 10.54 -3.66
C ASP A 204 -4.47 10.18 -5.10
N ALA A 205 -3.47 10.01 -5.97
CA ALA A 205 -3.66 9.27 -7.23
C ALA A 205 -3.89 7.79 -6.93
N SER A 206 -4.59 7.08 -7.85
CA SER A 206 -4.70 5.63 -7.71
C SER A 206 -3.32 4.98 -7.76
N SER A 207 -3.12 3.97 -6.92
CA SER A 207 -1.86 3.25 -6.83
C SER A 207 -2.07 1.74 -6.97
N LEU A 208 -1.16 1.09 -7.68
CA LEU A 208 -1.07 -0.37 -7.79
C LEU A 208 0.30 -0.82 -7.29
N ARG A 209 0.34 -1.56 -6.18
CA ARG A 209 1.56 -2.19 -5.68
C ARG A 209 1.69 -3.61 -6.22
N LEU A 210 2.81 -3.86 -6.89
CA LEU A 210 3.16 -5.16 -7.44
C LEU A 210 3.93 -5.98 -6.39
N TRP A 211 3.52 -7.23 -6.21
CA TRP A 211 4.17 -8.23 -5.37
C TRP A 211 4.61 -9.39 -6.24
N ILE A 212 5.87 -9.76 -6.10
CA ILE A 212 6.50 -10.84 -6.88
C ILE A 212 7.23 -11.70 -5.85
N HIS A 213 7.00 -13.01 -5.84
CA HIS A 213 7.54 -13.97 -4.87
C HIS A 213 7.50 -13.48 -3.42
N GLY A 214 6.33 -12.96 -3.00
CA GLY A 214 6.06 -12.51 -1.63
C GLY A 214 6.70 -11.19 -1.19
N ALA A 215 7.49 -10.53 -2.04
CA ALA A 215 8.08 -9.22 -1.76
C ALA A 215 7.47 -8.13 -2.66
N ALA A 216 7.28 -6.93 -2.10
CA ALA A 216 6.88 -5.77 -2.88
C ALA A 216 8.01 -5.40 -3.85
N ALA A 217 7.65 -5.25 -5.12
CA ALA A 217 8.57 -4.78 -6.15
C ALA A 217 8.38 -3.27 -6.35
N GLN A 218 7.26 -2.87 -6.97
CA GLN A 218 7.04 -1.49 -7.39
C GLN A 218 5.66 -1.01 -6.99
N THR A 219 5.51 0.29 -6.76
CA THR A 219 4.19 0.94 -6.72
C THR A 219 4.04 1.81 -7.95
N LEU A 220 3.03 1.50 -8.76
CA LEU A 220 2.70 2.25 -9.97
C LEU A 220 1.58 3.23 -9.67
N ALA A 221 1.72 4.46 -10.14
CA ALA A 221 0.58 5.35 -10.29
C ALA A 221 -0.31 4.80 -11.41
N CYS A 222 -1.62 4.85 -11.23
CA CYS A 222 -2.56 4.44 -12.26
C CYS A 222 -3.71 5.44 -12.37
N ASP A 223 -4.25 5.55 -13.57
CA ASP A 223 -5.50 6.26 -13.78
C ASP A 223 -6.66 5.27 -13.78
N THR A 224 -7.66 5.55 -12.96
CA THR A 224 -8.84 4.71 -12.77
C THR A 224 -10.11 5.53 -12.95
N PRO A 225 -10.98 5.15 -13.89
CA PRO A 225 -12.05 6.02 -14.38
C PRO A 225 -13.16 6.32 -13.36
N TRP A 226 -13.21 5.60 -12.22
CA TRP A 226 -14.31 5.69 -11.25
C TRP A 226 -13.96 6.35 -9.92
N ALA A 227 -12.77 6.11 -9.38
CA ALA A 227 -12.39 6.59 -8.06
C ALA A 227 -10.90 6.35 -7.82
N PRO A 228 -10.23 7.18 -7.01
CA PRO A 228 -8.86 6.90 -6.56
C PRO A 228 -8.84 5.64 -5.68
N ILE A 229 -7.93 4.71 -5.92
CA ILE A 229 -7.85 3.44 -5.18
C ILE A 229 -6.43 3.15 -4.70
N ALA A 230 -6.34 2.30 -3.67
CA ALA A 230 -5.12 1.59 -3.36
C ALA A 230 -5.33 0.12 -3.72
N ALA A 231 -4.54 -0.38 -4.66
CA ALA A 231 -4.59 -1.76 -5.12
C ALA A 231 -3.25 -2.45 -4.96
N GLU A 232 -3.32 -3.76 -4.83
CA GLU A 232 -2.16 -4.62 -4.83
C GLU A 232 -2.44 -5.87 -5.66
N VAL A 233 -1.40 -6.38 -6.31
CA VAL A 233 -1.46 -7.64 -7.06
C VAL A 233 -0.24 -8.47 -6.74
N ARG A 234 -0.45 -9.76 -6.50
CA ARG A 234 0.60 -10.77 -6.48
C ARG A 234 0.60 -11.49 -7.82
N ASP A 235 1.68 -11.30 -8.57
CA ASP A 235 1.92 -11.94 -9.87
C ASP A 235 3.39 -12.34 -9.96
N ASP A 236 3.64 -13.62 -9.69
CA ASP A 236 4.99 -14.20 -9.70
C ASP A 236 5.51 -14.44 -11.13
N ALA A 237 4.67 -14.24 -12.16
CA ALA A 237 5.08 -14.32 -13.56
C ALA A 237 5.66 -13.01 -14.11
N LEU A 238 5.62 -11.92 -13.34
CA LEU A 238 6.23 -10.65 -13.71
C LEU A 238 7.76 -10.76 -13.66
N VAL A 239 8.41 -10.26 -14.71
CA VAL A 239 9.87 -10.20 -14.79
C VAL A 239 10.37 -8.99 -14.01
N LEU A 240 11.39 -9.19 -13.17
CA LEU A 240 12.08 -8.10 -12.49
C LEU A 240 13.20 -7.52 -13.35
N ASP A 241 13.49 -6.24 -13.16
CA ASP A 241 14.66 -5.60 -13.74
C ASP A 241 15.97 -6.11 -13.10
N ALA A 242 17.11 -5.59 -13.57
CA ALA A 242 18.42 -6.00 -13.06
C ALA A 242 18.65 -5.65 -11.58
N SER A 243 17.87 -4.74 -10.98
CA SER A 243 17.94 -4.43 -9.56
C SER A 243 17.17 -5.43 -8.69
N LEU A 244 16.31 -6.26 -9.30
CA LEU A 244 15.39 -7.17 -8.61
C LEU A 244 14.40 -6.46 -7.67
N SER A 245 14.31 -5.14 -7.79
CA SER A 245 13.43 -4.30 -7.00
C SER A 245 12.22 -3.84 -7.81
N ARG A 246 12.29 -3.75 -9.15
CA ARG A 246 11.17 -3.25 -9.97
C ARG A 246 10.73 -4.27 -11.00
N ALA A 247 9.45 -4.23 -11.35
CA ALA A 247 8.94 -5.01 -12.47
C ALA A 247 9.32 -4.32 -13.78
N VAL A 248 9.68 -5.10 -14.80
CA VAL A 248 9.90 -4.57 -16.15
C VAL A 248 8.55 -4.11 -16.71
N GLU A 249 8.48 -2.86 -17.15
CA GLU A 249 7.26 -2.32 -17.76
C GLU A 249 7.01 -2.97 -19.12
N GLY A 250 5.78 -3.42 -19.35
CA GLY A 250 5.41 -4.09 -20.60
C GLY A 250 3.95 -4.51 -20.65
N ASN A 251 3.64 -5.42 -21.59
CA ASN A 251 2.27 -5.87 -21.87
C ASN A 251 1.58 -6.50 -20.65
N GLN A 252 2.31 -7.24 -19.81
CA GLN A 252 1.76 -7.83 -18.59
C GLN A 252 1.29 -6.75 -17.61
N THR A 253 2.12 -5.75 -17.31
CA THR A 253 1.76 -4.62 -16.44
C THR A 253 0.54 -3.87 -16.97
N GLN A 254 0.44 -3.64 -18.28
CA GLN A 254 -0.73 -3.01 -18.90
C GLN A 254 -1.99 -3.88 -18.78
N ALA A 255 -1.87 -5.20 -18.88
CA ALA A 255 -2.99 -6.12 -18.66
C ALA A 255 -3.50 -6.05 -17.21
N LEU A 256 -2.59 -5.97 -16.22
CA LEU A 256 -2.97 -5.79 -14.80
C LEU A 256 -3.76 -4.50 -14.59
N LEU A 257 -3.31 -3.39 -15.19
CA LEU A 257 -3.99 -2.10 -15.12
C LEU A 257 -5.37 -2.15 -15.78
N LYS A 258 -5.53 -2.89 -16.89
CA LYS A 258 -6.82 -3.08 -17.56
C LYS A 258 -7.82 -3.86 -16.69
N ILE A 259 -7.37 -4.94 -16.05
CA ILE A 259 -8.17 -5.71 -15.09
C ILE A 259 -8.62 -4.79 -13.95
N LEU A 260 -7.68 -4.05 -13.37
CA LEU A 260 -7.93 -3.12 -12.27
C LEU A 260 -9.01 -2.09 -12.62
N ARG A 261 -8.89 -1.42 -13.77
CA ARG A 261 -9.85 -0.41 -14.26
C ARG A 261 -11.27 -0.96 -14.37
N THR A 262 -11.41 -2.22 -14.78
CA THR A 262 -12.72 -2.91 -14.89
C THR A 262 -13.32 -3.19 -13.51
N ARG A 263 -12.47 -3.55 -12.54
CA ARG A 263 -12.88 -3.91 -11.17
C ARG A 263 -13.19 -2.72 -10.27
N VAL A 264 -12.64 -1.53 -10.54
CA VAL A 264 -12.92 -0.32 -9.73
C VAL A 264 -14.42 -0.04 -9.66
N ARG A 265 -15.13 -0.20 -10.78
CA ARG A 265 -16.60 0.00 -10.82
C ARG A 265 -17.35 -0.95 -9.88
N GLU A 266 -16.92 -2.19 -9.81
CA GLU A 266 -17.50 -3.19 -8.91
C GLU A 266 -17.27 -2.83 -7.44
N LEU A 267 -16.06 -2.35 -7.10
CA LEU A 267 -15.76 -1.85 -5.76
C LEU A 267 -16.65 -0.67 -5.39
N VAL A 268 -16.81 0.32 -6.28
CA VAL A 268 -17.69 1.47 -6.04
C VAL A 268 -19.12 1.03 -5.75
N TYR A 269 -19.63 0.06 -6.50
CA TYR A 269 -20.96 -0.51 -6.25
C TYR A 269 -21.04 -1.17 -4.87
N LYS A 270 -20.07 -2.04 -4.53
CA LYS A 270 -20.03 -2.75 -3.24
C LYS A 270 -19.98 -1.78 -2.06
N GLU A 271 -19.11 -0.77 -2.12
CA GLU A 271 -18.97 0.24 -1.06
C GLU A 271 -20.24 1.11 -0.94
N ALA A 272 -20.89 1.48 -2.04
CA ALA A 272 -22.14 2.24 -1.99
C ALA A 272 -23.28 1.45 -1.31
N VAL A 273 -23.37 0.14 -1.61
CA VAL A 273 -24.33 -0.77 -0.95
C VAL A 273 -23.96 -0.93 0.53
N ALA A 274 -22.69 -1.15 0.85
CA ALA A 274 -22.22 -1.29 2.23
C ALA A 274 -22.47 -0.01 3.05
N GLN A 275 -22.32 1.16 2.44
CA GLN A 275 -22.63 2.43 3.08
C GLN A 275 -24.12 2.56 3.40
N SER A 276 -24.97 2.16 2.46
CA SER A 276 -26.43 2.18 2.66
C SER A 276 -26.86 1.26 3.80
N ALA A 277 -26.25 0.08 3.91
CA ALA A 277 -26.49 -0.87 5.00
C ALA A 277 -25.95 -0.36 6.35
N ALA A 278 -24.81 0.34 6.35
CA ALA A 278 -24.17 0.84 7.58
C ALA A 278 -24.84 2.10 8.14
N ALA A 279 -25.53 2.89 7.32
CA ALA A 279 -26.03 4.22 7.69
C ALA A 279 -26.93 4.27 8.94
N PRO A 280 -27.89 3.34 9.15
CA PRO A 280 -28.70 3.34 10.38
C PRO A 280 -27.84 3.18 11.64
N ARG A 281 -26.82 2.32 11.59
CA ARG A 281 -25.86 2.16 12.69
C ARG A 281 -25.03 3.42 12.86
N LEU A 282 -24.56 4.06 11.79
CA LEU A 282 -23.77 5.29 11.91
C LEU A 282 -24.56 6.46 12.51
N MET A 283 -25.88 6.50 12.32
CA MET A 283 -26.75 7.55 12.90
C MET A 283 -26.73 7.55 14.42
N SER A 284 -26.75 6.39 15.06
CA SER A 284 -26.75 6.34 16.53
C SER A 284 -25.44 6.87 17.14
N TRP A 285 -24.42 7.04 16.31
CA TRP A 285 -23.09 7.50 16.72
C TRP A 285 -22.85 8.94 16.36
N ARG A 286 -23.73 9.62 15.62
CA ARG A 286 -23.55 11.03 15.24
C ARG A 286 -23.22 11.94 16.43
N LYS A 287 -23.86 11.67 17.57
CA LYS A 287 -23.69 12.44 18.82
C LYS A 287 -22.45 11.99 19.62
N ALA A 288 -21.75 10.95 19.18
CA ALA A 288 -20.52 10.51 19.83
C ALA A 288 -19.43 11.57 19.64
N PRO A 289 -18.74 11.97 20.72
CA PRO A 289 -17.68 12.96 20.62
C PRO A 289 -16.58 12.53 19.66
N GLY A 290 -16.06 13.49 18.89
CA GLY A 290 -15.00 13.23 17.90
C GLY A 290 -15.46 12.75 16.52
N MET A 291 -16.74 12.41 16.36
CA MET A 291 -17.29 12.00 15.06
C MET A 291 -17.13 13.03 13.96
N HIS A 292 -17.33 14.31 14.30
CA HIS A 292 -17.09 15.41 13.36
C HIS A 292 -15.64 15.46 12.87
N ALA A 293 -14.66 15.14 13.72
CA ALA A 293 -13.25 15.10 13.33
C ALA A 293 -12.94 13.90 12.42
N ALA A 294 -13.50 12.73 12.73
CA ALA A 294 -13.37 11.54 11.90
C ALA A 294 -13.97 11.74 10.50
N TRP A 295 -15.15 12.36 10.41
CA TRP A 295 -15.78 12.71 9.13
C TRP A 295 -15.05 13.79 8.35
N ALA A 296 -14.46 14.77 9.04
CA ALA A 296 -13.58 15.75 8.43
C ALA A 296 -12.23 15.16 7.97
N GLY A 297 -11.98 13.86 8.21
CA GLY A 297 -10.72 13.21 7.84
C GLY A 297 -9.52 13.68 8.63
N LYS A 298 -9.74 14.40 9.75
CA LYS A 298 -8.65 14.89 10.59
C LYS A 298 -8.05 13.73 11.38
N PRO A 299 -6.72 13.69 11.57
CA PRO A 299 -6.11 12.70 12.45
C PRO A 299 -6.76 12.83 13.82
N PHE A 300 -7.30 11.70 14.29
CA PHE A 300 -8.07 11.62 15.51
C PHE A 300 -7.42 10.62 16.43
N ASP A 301 -6.87 11.10 17.54
CA ASP A 301 -6.29 10.24 18.57
C ASP A 301 -7.40 9.66 19.45
N VAL A 302 -7.73 8.40 19.15
CA VAL A 302 -8.73 7.61 19.89
C VAL A 302 -8.31 7.46 21.36
N GLY A 303 -7.02 7.41 21.66
CA GLY A 303 -6.49 7.35 23.02
C GLY A 303 -6.75 8.65 23.79
N ALA A 304 -6.45 9.79 23.19
CA ALA A 304 -6.71 11.10 23.78
C ALA A 304 -8.21 11.33 24.03
N LEU A 305 -9.07 10.98 23.06
CA LEU A 305 -10.51 11.09 23.25
C LEU A 305 -11.03 10.15 24.33
N ARG A 306 -10.54 8.91 24.40
CA ARG A 306 -10.90 7.98 25.49
C ARG A 306 -10.56 8.55 26.85
N GLY A 307 -9.38 9.16 26.98
CA GLY A 307 -8.97 9.88 28.19
C GLY A 307 -9.95 11.01 28.53
N LEU A 308 -10.28 11.83 27.53
CA LEU A 308 -11.19 12.97 27.69
C LEU A 308 -12.63 12.54 28.03
N LEU A 309 -13.16 11.48 27.43
CA LEU A 309 -14.53 10.99 27.70
C LEU A 309 -14.66 10.35 29.07
N ARG A 310 -13.66 9.55 29.46
CA ARG A 310 -13.60 9.01 30.82
C ARG A 310 -13.54 10.14 31.85
N TRP A 311 -12.79 11.19 31.55
CA TRP A 311 -12.63 12.34 32.44
C TRP A 311 -13.87 13.25 32.50
N ALA A 312 -14.46 13.61 31.34
CA ALA A 312 -15.47 14.65 31.26
C ALA A 312 -16.91 14.17 31.46
N ALA A 313 -17.23 12.91 31.17
CA ALA A 313 -18.63 12.47 31.04
C ALA A 313 -19.02 11.29 31.94
N GLY A 314 -18.08 10.57 32.55
CA GLY A 314 -18.39 9.30 33.24
C GLY A 314 -18.99 8.23 32.33
N VAL A 315 -19.01 8.46 31.01
CA VAL A 315 -19.53 7.54 30.00
C VAL A 315 -18.41 6.61 29.56
N ALA A 316 -18.66 5.31 29.60
CA ALA A 316 -17.72 4.32 29.08
C ALA A 316 -17.50 4.60 27.58
N PRO A 317 -16.25 4.81 27.13
CA PRO A 317 -15.99 5.03 25.73
C PRO A 317 -16.36 3.77 24.92
N PRO A 318 -16.82 3.90 23.67
CA PRO A 318 -17.05 2.76 22.80
C PRO A 318 -15.83 1.81 22.73
N PRO A 319 -16.07 0.51 22.51
CA PRO A 319 -15.03 -0.45 22.17
C PRO A 319 -14.12 0.05 21.03
N GLN A 320 -12.89 -0.45 20.94
CA GLN A 320 -11.92 0.07 19.96
C GLN A 320 -12.36 -0.27 18.53
N GLU A 321 -12.86 -1.49 18.35
CA GLU A 321 -13.43 -2.00 17.10
C GLU A 321 -14.53 -1.06 16.56
N ASP A 322 -15.27 -0.49 17.48
CA ASP A 322 -16.38 0.40 17.24
C ASP A 322 -15.89 1.74 16.65
N TYR A 323 -14.81 2.31 17.20
CA TYR A 323 -14.13 3.49 16.61
C TYR A 323 -13.49 3.20 15.25
N GLU A 324 -12.85 2.04 15.09
CA GLU A 324 -12.24 1.65 13.82
C GLU A 324 -13.30 1.44 12.73
N SER A 325 -14.44 0.87 13.09
CA SER A 325 -15.63 0.77 12.22
C SER A 325 -16.11 2.15 11.76
N LEU A 326 -16.22 3.12 12.67
CA LEU A 326 -16.59 4.50 12.34
C LEU A 326 -15.57 5.17 11.40
N ARG A 327 -14.29 5.06 11.71
CA ARG A 327 -13.22 5.64 10.89
C ARG A 327 -13.26 5.08 9.47
N ARG A 328 -13.50 3.78 9.33
CA ARG A 328 -13.69 3.13 8.03
C ARG A 328 -14.92 3.65 7.29
N ALA A 329 -16.05 3.79 7.97
CA ALA A 329 -17.26 4.35 7.38
C ALA A 329 -17.08 5.82 6.94
N ALA A 330 -16.41 6.65 7.74
CA ALA A 330 -16.08 8.02 7.39
C ALA A 330 -15.19 8.10 6.13
N ALA A 331 -14.14 7.28 6.08
CA ALA A 331 -13.26 7.18 4.91
C ALA A 331 -14.05 6.71 3.66
N ARG A 332 -14.93 5.72 3.82
CA ARG A 332 -15.83 5.26 2.75
C ARG A 332 -16.72 6.39 2.23
N VAL A 333 -17.37 7.16 3.11
CA VAL A 333 -18.23 8.28 2.70
C VAL A 333 -17.45 9.33 1.91
N ARG A 334 -16.29 9.77 2.42
CA ARG A 334 -15.41 10.73 1.71
C ARG A 334 -15.02 10.20 0.33
N TRP A 335 -14.65 8.92 0.24
CA TRP A 335 -14.32 8.27 -1.01
C TRP A 335 -15.50 8.22 -1.98
N LEU A 336 -16.68 7.80 -1.53
CA LEU A 336 -17.89 7.76 -2.35
C LEU A 336 -18.33 9.16 -2.84
N ARG A 337 -18.14 10.22 -2.04
CA ARG A 337 -18.35 11.60 -2.48
C ARG A 337 -17.41 11.96 -3.64
N ALA A 338 -16.13 11.61 -3.55
CA ALA A 338 -15.19 11.80 -4.66
C ALA A 338 -15.59 10.99 -5.92
N CYS A 339 -16.18 9.79 -5.75
CA CYS A 339 -16.72 9.02 -6.87
C CYS A 339 -17.87 9.76 -7.57
N VAL A 340 -18.75 10.44 -6.83
CA VAL A 340 -19.88 11.16 -7.40
C VAL A 340 -19.44 12.34 -8.28
N ARG A 341 -18.33 13.00 -7.92
CA ARG A 341 -17.82 14.18 -8.63
C ARG A 341 -17.56 13.88 -10.11
N GLY A 342 -18.27 14.60 -10.99
CA GLY A 342 -18.12 14.49 -12.44
C GLY A 342 -18.63 13.19 -13.08
N ARG A 343 -19.28 12.30 -12.32
CA ARG A 343 -19.75 10.99 -12.82
C ARG A 343 -21.26 10.81 -12.82
N LEU A 344 -21.96 11.52 -11.93
CA LEU A 344 -23.41 11.54 -11.91
C LEU A 344 -23.92 12.78 -12.65
N ASN A 345 -24.92 12.60 -13.51
CA ASN A 345 -25.51 13.66 -14.33
C ASN A 345 -26.95 13.94 -13.90
N SER A 346 -27.81 12.93 -14.01
CA SER A 346 -29.21 12.98 -13.58
C SER A 346 -29.63 11.58 -13.16
N TYR A 347 -30.48 11.48 -12.13
CA TYR A 347 -30.96 10.18 -11.69
C TYR A 347 -31.65 9.41 -12.82
N GLU A 348 -32.47 10.08 -13.64
CA GLU A 348 -33.18 9.45 -14.76
C GLU A 348 -32.21 8.82 -15.76
N GLY A 349 -31.19 9.56 -16.21
CA GLY A 349 -30.18 9.05 -17.14
C GLY A 349 -29.26 7.98 -16.53
N ASP A 350 -28.95 8.10 -15.24
CA ASP A 350 -28.03 7.21 -14.53
C ASP A 350 -28.70 5.95 -13.96
N SER A 351 -30.03 5.92 -13.86
CA SER A 351 -30.81 4.86 -13.20
C SER A 351 -30.64 3.47 -13.82
N ARG A 352 -30.28 3.41 -15.12
CA ARG A 352 -30.01 2.17 -15.86
C ARG A 352 -28.70 1.51 -15.44
N ASP A 353 -27.74 2.29 -14.96
CA ASP A 353 -26.46 1.77 -14.46
C ASP A 353 -26.59 1.42 -12.97
N LYS A 354 -26.47 0.12 -12.63
CA LYS A 354 -26.57 -0.34 -11.24
C LYS A 354 -25.62 0.38 -10.28
N THR A 355 -24.43 0.75 -10.75
CA THR A 355 -23.38 1.39 -9.94
C THR A 355 -23.75 2.84 -9.67
N ARG A 356 -24.13 3.58 -10.73
CA ARG A 356 -24.55 4.97 -10.58
C ARG A 356 -25.83 5.07 -9.76
N ARG A 357 -26.80 4.18 -9.99
CA ARG A 357 -28.02 4.10 -9.17
C ARG A 357 -27.71 3.84 -7.68
N ALA A 358 -26.72 3.00 -7.39
CA ALA A 358 -26.28 2.78 -6.01
C ALA A 358 -25.64 4.04 -5.41
N LEU A 359 -24.78 4.74 -6.15
CA LEU A 359 -24.21 6.02 -5.71
C LEU A 359 -25.29 7.09 -5.47
N TRP A 360 -26.30 7.17 -6.35
CA TRP A 360 -27.42 8.11 -6.20
C TRP A 360 -28.19 7.90 -4.89
N LYS A 361 -28.34 6.63 -4.47
CA LYS A 361 -29.09 6.23 -3.27
C LYS A 361 -28.24 6.18 -2.00
N ALA A 362 -26.92 6.13 -2.12
CA ALA A 362 -26.04 6.02 -0.98
C ALA A 362 -26.20 7.24 -0.05
N PRO A 363 -26.32 7.03 1.27
CA PRO A 363 -26.34 8.09 2.25
C PRO A 363 -24.95 8.68 2.39
N LEU A 364 -24.74 9.85 1.79
CA LEU A 364 -23.43 10.48 1.66
C LEU A 364 -23.28 11.73 2.51
N PHE A 365 -24.35 12.45 2.85
CA PHE A 365 -24.27 13.70 3.60
C PHE A 365 -25.18 13.65 4.83
N MET A 366 -24.92 14.50 5.82
CA MET A 366 -25.79 14.58 6.99
C MET A 366 -26.50 15.92 7.08
N ASN A 367 -27.82 15.84 7.18
CA ASN A 367 -28.66 16.96 7.56
C ASN A 367 -28.48 17.27 9.05
N SER A 368 -28.64 18.54 9.44
CA SER A 368 -28.67 18.98 10.83
C SER A 368 -29.79 18.30 11.62
N GLY A 369 -30.95 18.09 10.99
CA GLY A 369 -32.16 17.46 11.54
C GLY A 369 -32.12 15.93 11.63
N ASP A 370 -30.96 15.34 11.93
CA ASP A 370 -30.78 13.90 12.21
C ASP A 370 -31.08 12.95 11.04
N GLY A 371 -30.93 13.39 9.77
CA GLY A 371 -31.14 12.54 8.59
C GLY A 371 -29.91 12.40 7.72
N TRP A 372 -29.66 11.20 7.19
CA TRP A 372 -28.75 11.04 6.05
C TRP A 372 -29.41 11.55 4.77
N LEU A 373 -28.64 12.23 3.95
CA LEU A 373 -29.01 12.68 2.62
C LEU A 373 -28.23 11.89 1.59
N SER A 374 -28.96 11.34 0.63
CA SER A 374 -28.40 10.79 -0.59
C SER A 374 -28.34 11.86 -1.68
N MET A 375 -27.61 11.60 -2.76
CA MET A 375 -27.65 12.48 -3.94
C MET A 375 -29.07 12.61 -4.50
N LEU A 376 -29.86 11.53 -4.44
CA LEU A 376 -31.25 11.52 -4.88
C LEU A 376 -32.10 12.46 -4.02
N SER A 377 -31.91 12.43 -2.70
CA SER A 377 -32.55 13.34 -1.75
C SER A 377 -32.18 14.79 -2.05
N LEU A 378 -30.89 15.08 -2.29
CA LEU A 378 -30.41 16.41 -2.64
C LEU A 378 -31.01 16.91 -3.95
N GLN A 379 -31.14 16.05 -4.97
CA GLN A 379 -31.77 16.41 -6.24
C GLN A 379 -33.26 16.74 -6.06
N ALA A 380 -33.99 15.97 -5.24
CA ALA A 380 -35.39 16.24 -4.94
C ALA A 380 -35.57 17.61 -4.26
N ILE A 381 -34.74 17.90 -3.26
CA ILE A 381 -34.72 19.20 -2.57
C ILE A 381 -34.41 20.33 -3.54
N ARG A 382 -33.42 20.15 -4.42
CA ARG A 382 -33.05 21.14 -5.44
C ARG A 382 -34.22 21.44 -6.40
N ARG A 383 -34.95 20.41 -6.85
CA ARG A 383 -36.13 20.57 -7.71
C ARG A 383 -37.25 21.35 -7.00
N GLN A 384 -37.48 21.07 -5.72
CA GLN A 384 -38.52 21.73 -4.94
C GLN A 384 -38.21 23.22 -4.69
N HIS A 385 -36.95 23.55 -4.41
CA HIS A 385 -36.57 24.89 -3.93
C HIS A 385 -35.87 25.78 -4.97
N LYS A 386 -35.65 25.29 -6.20
CA LYS A 386 -34.94 25.97 -7.30
C LYS A 386 -33.48 26.38 -7.00
N ALA A 387 -33.01 26.26 -5.77
CA ALA A 387 -31.63 26.46 -5.33
C ALA A 387 -31.35 25.67 -4.05
N LEU A 388 -30.09 25.25 -3.86
CA LEU A 388 -29.58 24.71 -2.60
C LEU A 388 -29.01 25.88 -1.78
N VAL A 389 -29.82 26.54 -0.95
CA VAL A 389 -29.30 27.51 0.01
C VAL A 389 -28.95 26.76 1.29
N MET A 390 -27.67 26.82 1.68
CA MET A 390 -27.10 25.96 2.72
C MET A 390 -26.48 26.80 3.84
N THR A 391 -26.51 26.30 5.07
CA THR A 391 -25.68 26.85 6.16
C THR A 391 -24.86 25.76 6.81
N ALA A 392 -23.62 26.09 7.19
CA ALA A 392 -22.72 25.20 7.92
C ALA A 392 -22.90 25.30 9.45
N VAL A 393 -23.63 26.33 9.93
CA VAL A 393 -23.73 26.67 11.37
C VAL A 393 -25.17 27.04 11.73
N PRO A 394 -25.85 26.27 12.60
CA PRO A 394 -27.16 26.65 13.13
C PRO A 394 -27.07 28.04 13.80
N GLY A 395 -27.95 28.97 13.40
CA GLY A 395 -28.05 30.30 14.04
C GLY A 395 -27.13 31.40 13.50
N ARG A 396 -26.30 31.14 12.49
CA ARG A 396 -25.59 32.21 11.74
C ARG A 396 -26.25 32.45 10.38
N SER A 397 -26.49 33.71 10.05
CA SER A 397 -27.00 34.13 8.73
C SER A 397 -25.97 33.77 7.66
N ALA A 398 -26.38 33.06 6.60
CA ALA A 398 -25.55 32.92 5.41
C ALA A 398 -25.47 34.26 4.70
N HIS A 399 -24.34 34.58 4.07
CA HIS A 399 -24.24 35.76 3.21
C HIS A 399 -23.63 35.38 1.86
N ILE A 400 -24.15 36.00 0.80
CA ILE A 400 -23.72 35.80 -0.58
C ILE A 400 -22.70 36.87 -0.89
N SER A 401 -21.43 36.53 -1.07
CA SER A 401 -20.48 37.43 -1.72
C SER A 401 -20.63 37.31 -3.23
N MET A 402 -21.20 38.34 -3.87
CA MET A 402 -21.24 38.45 -5.32
C MET A 402 -20.09 39.34 -5.78
N LYS A 403 -19.15 38.77 -6.55
CA LYS A 403 -18.16 39.57 -7.29
C LYS A 403 -18.85 40.26 -8.46
N GLY A 404 -18.97 41.57 -8.39
CA GLY A 404 -19.42 42.41 -9.49
C GLY A 404 -18.36 42.52 -10.60
N PRO A 405 -18.76 42.98 -11.80
CA PRO A 405 -17.88 43.09 -12.97
C PRO A 405 -16.67 44.02 -12.77
N ALA A 406 -16.65 44.86 -11.73
CA ALA A 406 -15.54 45.75 -11.37
C ALA A 406 -14.70 45.26 -10.16
N GLY A 407 -14.83 43.99 -9.75
CA GLY A 407 -14.17 43.47 -8.54
C GLY A 407 -14.83 43.90 -7.23
N SER A 408 -15.94 44.67 -7.27
CA SER A 408 -16.71 45.04 -6.08
C SER A 408 -17.41 43.81 -5.49
N GLU A 409 -17.20 43.53 -4.21
CA GLU A 409 -17.85 42.44 -3.51
C GLU A 409 -19.14 42.93 -2.83
N ARG A 410 -20.31 42.45 -3.28
CA ARG A 410 -21.59 42.72 -2.62
C ARG A 410 -21.98 41.53 -1.77
N LYS A 411 -21.99 41.71 -0.43
CA LYS A 411 -22.50 40.73 0.53
C LYS A 411 -24.03 40.86 0.69
N ARG A 412 -24.80 39.85 0.26
CA ARG A 412 -26.27 39.78 0.47
C ARG A 412 -26.59 38.74 1.53
N TYR A 413 -27.11 39.18 2.67
CA TYR A 413 -27.51 38.27 3.75
C TYR A 413 -28.76 37.46 3.37
N ILE A 414 -28.69 36.15 3.59
CA ILE A 414 -29.82 35.23 3.53
C ILE A 414 -30.19 34.84 4.96
N PRO A 415 -31.40 35.17 5.43
CA PRO A 415 -31.89 34.70 6.72
C PRO A 415 -31.82 33.17 6.81
N THR A 416 -31.50 32.64 7.99
CA THR A 416 -31.46 31.19 8.25
C THR A 416 -32.81 30.52 7.96
N SER A 417 -33.91 31.26 8.06
CA SER A 417 -35.27 30.82 7.67
C SER A 417 -35.46 30.58 6.17
N GLN A 418 -34.58 31.12 5.33
CA GLN A 418 -34.56 30.87 3.88
C GLN A 418 -33.57 29.77 3.48
N CYS A 419 -32.86 29.19 4.44
CA CYS A 419 -31.94 28.10 4.19
C CYS A 419 -32.70 26.77 4.17
N VAL A 420 -32.55 26.04 3.07
CA VAL A 420 -33.31 24.81 2.81
C VAL A 420 -32.65 23.61 3.49
N LEU A 421 -31.32 23.68 3.70
CA LEU A 421 -30.52 22.63 4.30
C LEU A 421 -29.49 23.24 5.26
N THR A 422 -29.28 22.59 6.40
CA THR A 422 -28.13 22.88 7.27
C THR A 422 -27.28 21.62 7.32
N LEU A 423 -26.01 21.75 6.96
CA LEU A 423 -25.07 20.62 6.93
C LEU A 423 -23.93 20.82 7.91
N ALA A 424 -23.21 19.74 8.21
CA ALA A 424 -21.93 19.86 8.88
C ALA A 424 -20.93 20.65 8.00
N PRO A 425 -20.01 21.46 8.58
CA PRO A 425 -19.09 22.30 7.81
C PRO A 425 -18.26 21.54 6.75
N HIS A 426 -17.76 20.35 7.07
CA HIS A 426 -16.98 19.52 6.14
C HIS A 426 -17.83 18.97 4.98
N ASP A 427 -19.13 18.74 5.20
CA ASP A 427 -20.05 18.33 4.14
C ASP A 427 -20.34 19.48 3.18
N ALA A 428 -20.32 20.72 3.66
CA ALA A 428 -20.49 21.91 2.83
C ALA A 428 -19.30 22.11 1.88
N GLU A 429 -18.06 21.91 2.36
CA GLU A 429 -16.86 21.96 1.50
C GLU A 429 -16.89 20.87 0.42
N ASP A 430 -17.22 19.64 0.79
CA ASP A 430 -17.33 18.54 -0.16
C ASP A 430 -18.45 18.78 -1.19
N LEU A 431 -19.58 19.36 -0.78
CA LEU A 431 -20.65 19.71 -1.71
C LEU A 431 -20.29 20.88 -2.62
N GLU A 432 -19.58 21.90 -2.15
CA GLU A 432 -19.11 22.98 -3.03
C GLU A 432 -18.16 22.42 -4.09
N ARG A 433 -17.34 21.42 -3.74
CA ARG A 433 -16.52 20.69 -4.73
C ARG A 433 -17.35 19.90 -5.74
N LEU A 434 -18.53 19.44 -5.35
CA LEU A 434 -19.46 18.69 -6.21
C LEU A 434 -20.33 19.61 -7.07
N PHE A 435 -20.71 20.77 -6.55
CA PHE A 435 -21.63 21.73 -7.14
C PHE A 435 -21.07 23.16 -7.03
N PRO A 436 -19.95 23.46 -7.72
CA PRO A 436 -19.27 24.73 -7.57
C PRO A 436 -20.19 25.90 -7.93
N GLY A 437 -20.24 26.91 -7.05
CA GLY A 437 -21.09 28.10 -7.20
C GLY A 437 -22.57 27.89 -6.85
N GLU A 438 -22.98 26.66 -6.53
CA GLU A 438 -24.33 26.37 -6.03
C GLU A 438 -24.37 26.28 -4.51
N VAL A 439 -23.26 25.99 -3.83
CA VAL A 439 -23.20 25.97 -2.36
C VAL A 439 -22.75 27.33 -1.85
N ARG A 440 -23.46 27.84 -0.85
CA ARG A 440 -23.18 29.15 -0.25
C ARG A 440 -22.85 28.93 1.22
N THR A 441 -21.59 29.06 1.60
CA THR A 441 -21.14 28.92 2.99
C THR A 441 -21.18 30.28 3.69
N PRO A 442 -21.68 30.38 4.95
CA PRO A 442 -21.47 31.56 5.78
C PRO A 442 -19.99 31.66 6.17
N GLU A 443 -19.34 32.81 5.95
CA GLU A 443 -18.08 33.14 6.66
C GLU A 443 -18.36 33.47 8.15
#